data_AF-A0A534ZHZ1-F1
#
_entry.id   AF-A0A534ZHZ1-F1
#
_cell.length_a   1.000
_cell.length_b   1.000
_cell.length_c   1.000
_cell.angle_alpha   90.00
_cell.angle_beta   90.00
_cell.angle_gamma   90.00
#
_symmetry.space_group_name_H-M   'P 1'
#
loop_
_entity.id
_entity.type
_entity.pdbx_description
1 polymer ?
#
loop_
_entity_poly.entity_id
_entity_poly.type
_entity_poly.pdbx_seq_one_letter_code
_entity_poly.pdbx_strand_id
1 'polypeptide(L)'
;MSRSVTPVVVVIALAGLLVALVNRTTWAAWIVYLPYTCAGALLAIRRPRNWIGWLLIAIGWGFLAGFLNALANPTAIGAGTAPPIPTLMAWISSWGWFASLALFVVIMVIFPASRLPTGRWRGPALATIAGAFLGVALMSLATTITINKPESGPVSLTSPIAGFTSQPPGSWLAAATPLGVVLLLGTLVGGAASMVVRMRRAQGLERQQLRWLVAALVAVTVTVVVGTVGSATLGDTLPDIALLPPIIAFVCVP
;
A
#
# COMPACT_ATOMS: atom_id res chain seq x y z
N MET A 1 -22.36 -22.55 -0.74
CA MET A 1 -21.19 -21.87 -1.36
C MET A 1 -20.18 -21.28 -0.35
N SER A 2 -20.44 -21.23 0.97
CA SER A 2 -19.46 -20.67 1.95
C SER A 2 -18.31 -21.62 2.31
N ARG A 3 -18.52 -22.95 2.28
CA ARG A 3 -17.52 -23.95 2.74
C ARG A 3 -16.25 -24.01 1.89
N SER A 4 -16.27 -23.58 0.63
CA SER A 4 -15.10 -23.60 -0.25
C SER A 4 -14.18 -22.38 -0.12
N VAL A 5 -14.68 -21.27 0.44
CA VAL A 5 -13.89 -20.01 0.55
C VAL A 5 -12.97 -20.03 1.77
N THR A 6 -13.40 -20.67 2.86
CA THR A 6 -12.62 -20.78 4.11
C THR A 6 -11.22 -21.38 3.91
N PRO A 7 -11.04 -22.57 3.29
CA PRO A 7 -9.70 -23.13 3.13
C PRO A 7 -8.79 -22.24 2.27
N VAL A 8 -9.34 -21.61 1.22
CA VAL A 8 -8.59 -20.69 0.36
C VAL A 8 -8.07 -19.48 1.14
N VAL A 9 -8.95 -18.84 1.91
CA VAL A 9 -8.59 -17.67 2.72
C VAL A 9 -7.56 -18.04 3.79
N VAL A 10 -7.72 -19.18 4.46
CA VAL A 10 -6.77 -19.66 5.47
C VAL A 10 -5.41 -19.94 4.85
N VAL A 11 -5.35 -20.62 3.70
CA VAL A 11 -4.09 -20.89 2.99
C VAL A 11 -3.39 -19.58 2.60
N ILE A 12 -4.12 -18.60 2.08
CA ILE A 12 -3.55 -17.28 1.71
C ILE A 12 -3.00 -16.56 2.95
N ALA A 13 -3.70 -16.58 4.07
CA ALA A 13 -3.23 -15.96 5.30
C ALA A 13 -1.98 -16.67 5.85
N LEU A 14 -2.00 -18.01 5.91
CA LEU A 14 -0.86 -18.79 6.41
C LEU A 14 0.37 -18.69 5.50
N ALA A 15 0.17 -18.59 4.18
CA ALA A 15 1.26 -18.38 3.24
C ALA A 15 2.02 -17.07 3.52
N GLY A 16 1.31 -15.99 3.89
CA GLY A 16 1.98 -14.75 4.26
C GLY A 16 2.76 -14.86 5.56
N LEU A 17 2.26 -15.64 6.54
CA LEU A 17 3.03 -15.94 7.75
C LEU A 17 4.32 -16.69 7.42
N LEU A 18 4.25 -17.70 6.54
CA LEU A 18 5.44 -18.44 6.10
C LEU A 18 6.44 -17.53 5.39
N VAL A 19 5.96 -16.66 4.49
CA VAL A 19 6.82 -15.68 3.80
C VAL A 19 7.50 -14.74 4.79
N ALA A 20 6.74 -14.20 5.77
CA ALA A 20 7.28 -13.33 6.80
C ALA A 20 8.35 -14.03 7.67
N LEU A 21 8.14 -15.30 8.03
CA LEU A 21 9.12 -16.11 8.77
C LEU A 21 10.38 -16.40 7.96
N VAL A 22 10.22 -16.88 6.72
CA VAL A 22 11.34 -17.22 5.83
C VAL A 22 12.19 -15.99 5.54
N ASN A 23 11.54 -14.86 5.29
CA ASN A 23 12.21 -13.59 5.04
C ASN A 23 12.67 -12.90 6.35
N ARG A 24 12.54 -13.54 7.52
CA ARG A 24 12.95 -12.98 8.83
C ARG A 24 12.52 -11.53 9.02
N THR A 25 11.28 -11.20 8.63
CA THR A 25 10.78 -9.83 8.68
C THR A 25 10.72 -9.32 10.11
N THR A 26 10.93 -8.01 10.29
CA THR A 26 10.83 -7.37 11.60
C THR A 26 9.40 -7.43 12.16
N TRP A 27 9.26 -7.27 13.47
CA TRP A 27 7.97 -7.19 14.17
C TRP A 27 7.01 -6.15 13.54
N ALA A 28 7.55 -5.09 12.94
CA ALA A 28 6.77 -4.07 12.23
C ALA A 28 5.95 -4.65 11.07
N ALA A 29 6.51 -5.59 10.29
CA ALA A 29 5.80 -6.25 9.20
C ALA A 29 4.57 -7.02 9.69
N TRP A 30 4.69 -7.65 10.86
CA TRP A 30 3.61 -8.43 11.47
C TRP A 30 2.46 -7.53 11.94
N ILE A 31 2.78 -6.37 12.52
CA ILE A 31 1.79 -5.41 13.01
C ILE A 31 0.95 -4.84 11.87
N VAL A 32 1.51 -4.68 10.67
CA VAL A 32 0.72 -4.25 9.51
C VAL A 32 0.05 -5.43 8.81
N TYR A 33 0.70 -6.58 8.67
CA TYR A 33 0.13 -7.71 7.94
C TYR A 33 -1.08 -8.35 8.63
N LEU A 34 -0.97 -8.62 9.94
CA LEU A 34 -1.96 -9.43 10.67
C LEU A 34 -3.32 -8.75 10.80
N PRO A 35 -3.45 -7.47 11.20
CA PRO A 35 -4.76 -6.84 11.36
C PRO A 35 -5.57 -6.85 10.07
N TYR A 36 -4.96 -6.42 8.96
CA TYR A 36 -5.64 -6.37 7.66
C TYR A 36 -5.99 -7.75 7.14
N THR A 37 -5.07 -8.71 7.25
CA THR A 37 -5.29 -10.06 6.74
C THR A 37 -6.32 -10.82 7.58
N CYS A 38 -6.30 -10.69 8.91
CA CYS A 38 -7.29 -11.30 9.79
C CYS A 38 -8.68 -10.69 9.61
N ALA A 39 -8.79 -9.36 9.58
CA ALA A 39 -10.07 -8.68 9.33
C ALA A 39 -10.61 -9.01 7.94
N GLY A 40 -9.75 -8.95 6.92
CA GLY A 40 -10.08 -9.33 5.56
C GLY A 40 -10.51 -10.78 5.42
N ALA A 41 -9.80 -11.70 6.08
CA ALA A 41 -10.13 -13.12 6.11
C ALA A 41 -11.50 -13.37 6.76
N LEU A 42 -11.75 -12.78 7.93
CA LEU A 42 -13.04 -12.90 8.62
C LEU A 42 -14.18 -12.39 7.73
N LEU A 43 -13.97 -11.25 7.07
CA LEU A 43 -14.97 -10.65 6.19
C LEU A 43 -15.18 -11.47 4.91
N ALA A 44 -14.12 -11.99 4.29
CA ALA A 44 -14.20 -12.85 3.11
C ALA A 44 -14.89 -14.19 3.42
N ILE A 45 -14.67 -14.75 4.60
CA ILE A 45 -15.34 -15.99 5.03
C ILE A 45 -16.82 -15.75 5.33
N ARG A 46 -17.16 -14.67 6.06
CA ARG A 46 -18.55 -14.36 6.44
C ARG A 46 -19.38 -13.78 5.29
N ARG A 47 -18.75 -13.04 4.39
CA ARG A 47 -19.39 -12.34 3.25
C ARG A 47 -18.54 -12.49 1.98
N PRO A 48 -18.47 -13.68 1.36
CA PRO A 48 -17.56 -13.95 0.24
C PRO A 48 -17.82 -13.12 -1.02
N ARG A 49 -19.05 -12.59 -1.17
CA ARG A 49 -19.41 -11.68 -2.27
C ARG A 49 -18.99 -10.23 -2.03
N ASN A 50 -18.50 -9.90 -0.83
CA ASN A 50 -18.02 -8.57 -0.49
C ASN A 50 -16.53 -8.45 -0.81
N TRP A 51 -16.21 -7.65 -1.83
CA TRP A 51 -14.83 -7.42 -2.26
C TRP A 51 -13.95 -6.74 -1.21
N ILE A 52 -14.53 -6.05 -0.22
CA ILE A 52 -13.75 -5.38 0.84
C ILE A 52 -12.88 -6.39 1.61
N GLY A 53 -13.38 -7.59 1.90
CA GLY A 53 -12.59 -8.61 2.61
C GLY A 53 -11.35 -9.04 1.84
N TRP A 54 -11.50 -9.24 0.53
CA TRP A 54 -10.39 -9.58 -0.36
C TRP A 54 -9.41 -8.42 -0.54
N LEU A 55 -9.89 -7.18 -0.60
CA LEU A 55 -9.04 -6.00 -0.67
C LEU A 55 -8.21 -5.81 0.61
N LEU A 56 -8.79 -6.08 1.79
CA LEU A 56 -8.04 -6.04 3.05
C LEU A 56 -6.94 -7.10 3.11
N ILE A 57 -7.21 -8.33 2.64
CA ILE A 57 -6.17 -9.36 2.48
C ILE A 57 -5.06 -8.86 1.53
N ALA A 58 -5.44 -8.29 0.39
CA ALA A 58 -4.48 -7.75 -0.58
C ALA A 58 -3.65 -6.59 -0.01
N ILE A 59 -4.25 -5.72 0.81
CA ILE A 59 -3.56 -4.63 1.53
C ILE A 59 -2.52 -5.20 2.50
N GLY A 60 -2.88 -6.23 3.27
CA GLY A 60 -1.95 -6.93 4.15
C GLY A 60 -0.75 -7.46 3.37
N TRP A 61 -1.00 -8.16 2.26
CA TRP A 61 0.05 -8.67 1.39
C TRP A 61 0.92 -7.58 0.75
N GLY A 62 0.34 -6.45 0.32
CA GLY A 62 1.12 -5.32 -0.20
C GLY A 62 2.01 -4.69 0.87
N PHE A 63 1.54 -4.63 2.12
CA PHE A 63 2.38 -4.17 3.21
C PHE A 63 3.51 -5.15 3.49
N LEU A 64 3.22 -6.45 3.59
CA LEU A 64 4.24 -7.48 3.75
C LEU A 64 5.26 -7.45 2.60
N ALA A 65 4.80 -7.18 1.37
CA ALA A 65 5.65 -7.03 0.20
C ALA A 65 6.72 -5.95 0.39
N GLY A 66 6.37 -4.83 1.05
CA GLY A 66 7.31 -3.76 1.41
C GLY A 66 8.46 -4.21 2.33
N PHE A 67 8.32 -5.33 3.03
CA PHE A 67 9.33 -5.88 3.94
C PHE A 67 10.15 -7.04 3.34
N LEU A 68 9.96 -7.39 2.05
CA LEU A 68 10.64 -8.53 1.40
C LEU A 68 12.16 -8.35 1.15
N ASN A 69 12.77 -7.31 1.72
CA ASN A 69 14.16 -6.92 1.47
C ASN A 69 15.23 -7.74 2.21
N ALA A 70 14.86 -8.52 3.23
CA ALA A 70 15.84 -9.17 4.10
C ALA A 70 16.71 -10.22 3.38
N LEU A 71 16.19 -10.82 2.30
CA LEU A 71 16.94 -11.77 1.47
C LEU A 71 17.77 -11.10 0.37
N ALA A 72 17.61 -9.79 0.17
CA ALA A 72 18.34 -9.04 -0.85
C ALA A 72 19.76 -8.72 -0.36
N ASN A 73 20.77 -9.04 -1.18
CA ASN A 73 22.15 -8.61 -0.94
C ASN A 73 22.45 -7.33 -1.76
N PRO A 74 22.56 -6.15 -1.13
CA PRO A 74 22.81 -4.88 -1.81
C PRO A 74 24.03 -4.89 -2.72
N THR A 75 25.12 -5.54 -2.30
CA THR A 75 26.37 -5.56 -3.08
C THR A 75 26.22 -6.41 -4.32
N ALA A 76 25.56 -7.56 -4.21
CA ALA A 76 25.29 -8.44 -5.35
C ALA A 76 24.30 -7.80 -6.35
N ILE A 77 23.28 -7.07 -5.86
CA ILE A 77 22.33 -6.36 -6.71
C ILE A 77 23.03 -5.21 -7.44
N GLY A 78 23.81 -4.40 -6.73
CA GLY A 78 24.58 -3.31 -7.34
C GLY A 78 25.61 -3.79 -8.35
N ALA A 79 26.21 -4.97 -8.13
CA ALA A 79 27.14 -5.60 -9.06
C ALA A 79 26.47 -6.37 -10.22
N GLY A 80 25.13 -6.50 -10.23
CA GLY A 80 24.40 -7.28 -11.25
C GLY A 80 24.61 -8.80 -11.15
N THR A 81 25.14 -9.30 -10.03
CA THR A 81 25.43 -10.73 -9.80
C THR A 81 24.40 -11.42 -8.91
N ALA A 82 23.41 -10.68 -8.41
CA ALA A 82 22.34 -11.22 -7.58
C ALA A 82 21.45 -12.21 -8.36
N PRO A 83 20.98 -13.29 -7.71
CA PRO A 83 20.00 -14.19 -8.34
C PRO A 83 18.68 -13.46 -8.68
N PRO A 84 17.88 -13.99 -9.62
CA PRO A 84 16.64 -13.34 -10.06
C PRO A 84 15.61 -13.13 -8.94
N ILE A 85 15.49 -14.09 -8.01
CA ILE A 85 14.46 -14.04 -6.96
C ILE A 85 14.70 -12.91 -5.95
N PRO A 86 15.87 -12.79 -5.28
CA PRO A 86 16.15 -11.66 -4.39
C PRO A 86 16.05 -10.30 -5.08
N THR A 87 16.43 -10.25 -6.36
CA THR A 87 16.34 -9.03 -7.19
C THR A 87 14.88 -8.63 -7.41
N LEU A 88 14.01 -9.58 -7.74
CA LEU A 88 12.58 -9.36 -7.88
C LEU A 88 11.93 -8.96 -6.53
N MET A 89 12.34 -9.58 -5.43
CA MET A 89 11.85 -9.24 -4.09
C MET A 89 12.23 -7.81 -3.68
N ALA A 90 13.48 -7.40 -3.94
CA ALA A 90 13.92 -6.02 -3.72
C ALA A 90 13.11 -5.03 -4.55
N TRP A 91 12.85 -5.35 -5.83
CA TRP A 91 12.00 -4.50 -6.67
C TRP A 91 10.56 -4.43 -6.17
N ILE A 92 9.92 -5.56 -5.84
CA ILE A 92 8.55 -5.57 -5.30
C ILE A 92 8.47 -4.77 -3.99
N SER A 93 9.48 -4.89 -3.14
CA SER A 93 9.50 -4.20 -1.86
C SER A 93 9.59 -2.67 -1.98
N SER A 94 10.15 -2.15 -3.08
CA SER A 94 10.29 -0.71 -3.27
C SER A 94 8.96 -0.02 -3.54
N TRP A 95 7.96 -0.76 -4.03
CA TRP A 95 6.64 -0.21 -4.35
C TRP A 95 5.45 -0.91 -3.69
N GLY A 96 5.66 -2.05 -3.03
CA GLY A 96 4.58 -2.83 -2.40
C GLY A 96 3.75 -2.03 -1.39
N TRP A 97 4.41 -1.17 -0.60
CA TRP A 97 3.74 -0.26 0.33
C TRP A 97 2.76 0.70 -0.39
N PHE A 98 3.19 1.27 -1.52
CA PHE A 98 2.36 2.18 -2.32
C PHE A 98 1.20 1.44 -3.00
N ALA A 99 1.38 0.16 -3.36
CA ALA A 99 0.29 -0.68 -3.86
C ALA A 99 -0.82 -0.85 -2.83
N SER A 100 -0.49 -1.03 -1.54
CA SER A 100 -1.47 -1.06 -0.45
C SER A 100 -2.25 0.25 -0.34
N LEU A 101 -1.57 1.40 -0.50
CA LEU A 101 -2.22 2.70 -0.52
C LEU A 101 -3.19 2.87 -1.70
N ALA A 102 -2.84 2.38 -2.89
CA ALA A 102 -3.75 2.37 -4.02
C ALA A 102 -4.99 1.49 -3.75
N LEU A 103 -4.85 0.37 -3.03
CA LEU A 103 -5.97 -0.46 -2.62
C LEU A 103 -6.89 0.24 -1.60
N PHE A 104 -6.35 1.08 -0.70
CA PHE A 104 -7.19 1.94 0.14
C PHE A 104 -8.03 2.92 -0.69
N VAL A 105 -7.47 3.48 -1.77
CA VAL A 105 -8.24 4.32 -2.70
C VAL A 105 -9.39 3.52 -3.33
N VAL A 106 -9.16 2.27 -3.71
CA VAL A 106 -10.24 1.39 -4.21
C VAL A 106 -11.34 1.23 -3.15
N ILE A 107 -10.98 0.96 -1.90
CA ILE A 107 -11.94 0.86 -0.78
C ILE A 107 -12.75 2.17 -0.65
N MET A 108 -12.09 3.33 -0.65
CA MET A 108 -12.75 4.64 -0.57
C MET A 108 -13.76 4.87 -1.71
N VAL A 109 -13.47 4.34 -2.90
CA VAL A 109 -14.34 4.49 -4.09
C VAL A 109 -15.54 3.55 -4.04
N ILE A 110 -15.34 2.28 -3.69
CA ILE A 110 -16.41 1.24 -3.75
C ILE A 110 -17.28 1.18 -2.49
N PHE A 111 -16.80 1.69 -1.36
CA PHE A 111 -17.56 1.70 -0.11
C PHE A 111 -18.78 2.61 -0.24
N PRO A 112 -19.97 2.29 0.31
CA PRO A 112 -20.32 1.09 1.10
C PRO A 112 -20.80 -0.11 0.27
N ALA A 113 -21.12 0.10 -1.01
CA ALA A 113 -21.91 -0.86 -1.79
C ALA A 113 -21.10 -2.06 -2.32
N SER A 114 -19.79 -2.10 -2.07
CA SER A 114 -18.82 -3.08 -2.60
C SER A 114 -18.89 -3.26 -4.12
N ARG A 115 -19.30 -2.20 -4.83
CA ARG A 115 -19.44 -2.14 -6.28
C ARG A 115 -19.06 -0.76 -6.77
N LEU A 116 -18.55 -0.69 -8.00
CA LEU A 116 -18.24 0.58 -8.64
C LEU A 116 -19.51 1.44 -8.77
N PRO A 117 -19.40 2.77 -8.57
CA PRO A 117 -20.50 3.69 -8.84
C PRO A 117 -21.01 3.54 -10.28
N THR A 118 -22.32 3.63 -10.47
CA THR A 118 -22.97 3.59 -11.78
C THR A 118 -23.36 4.99 -12.26
N GLY A 119 -23.51 5.17 -13.57
CA GLY A 119 -23.90 6.44 -14.19
C GLY A 119 -22.80 7.51 -14.19
N ARG A 120 -23.17 8.77 -13.97
CA ARG A 120 -22.26 9.95 -14.09
C ARG A 120 -21.04 9.92 -13.16
N TRP A 121 -21.07 9.14 -12.09
CA TRP A 121 -19.97 9.01 -11.12
C TRP A 121 -19.03 7.85 -11.43
N ARG A 122 -19.34 7.02 -12.45
CA ARG A 122 -18.49 5.90 -12.87
C ARG A 122 -17.15 6.39 -13.43
N GLY A 123 -17.18 7.39 -14.32
CA GLY A 123 -15.97 7.97 -14.92
C GLY A 123 -14.98 8.49 -13.87
N PRO A 124 -15.38 9.41 -12.97
CA PRO A 124 -14.52 9.88 -11.89
C PRO A 124 -14.00 8.76 -10.99
N ALA A 125 -14.84 7.78 -10.64
CA ALA A 125 -14.43 6.63 -9.82
C ALA A 125 -13.33 5.79 -10.49
N LEU A 126 -13.47 5.47 -11.78
CA LEU A 126 -12.43 4.77 -12.53
C LEU A 126 -11.18 5.62 -12.69
N ALA A 127 -11.31 6.92 -12.93
CA ALA A 127 -10.17 7.82 -13.06
C ALA A 127 -9.37 7.91 -11.74
N THR A 128 -10.03 7.94 -10.59
CA THR A 128 -9.37 7.92 -9.28
C THR A 128 -8.61 6.60 -9.04
N ILE A 129 -9.23 5.46 -9.36
CA ILE A 129 -8.57 4.15 -9.24
C ILE A 129 -7.39 4.05 -10.21
N ALA A 130 -7.60 4.39 -11.48
CA ALA A 130 -6.57 4.37 -12.50
C ALA A 130 -5.40 5.30 -12.15
N GLY A 131 -5.69 6.49 -11.63
CA GLY A 131 -4.68 7.44 -11.17
C GLY A 131 -3.83 6.89 -10.02
N ALA A 132 -4.44 6.19 -9.06
CA ALA A 132 -3.71 5.58 -7.95
C ALA A 132 -2.77 4.47 -8.45
N PHE A 133 -3.26 3.55 -9.29
CA PHE A 133 -2.44 2.47 -9.85
C PHE A 133 -1.39 2.97 -10.84
N LEU A 134 -1.70 3.99 -11.64
CA LEU A 134 -0.73 4.67 -12.49
C LEU A 134 0.37 5.29 -11.63
N GLY A 135 0.02 5.90 -10.50
CA GLY A 135 0.99 6.43 -9.55
C GLY A 135 1.97 5.36 -9.06
N VAL A 136 1.44 4.23 -8.61
CA VAL A 136 2.27 3.07 -8.19
C VAL A 136 3.13 2.54 -9.32
N ALA A 137 2.59 2.43 -10.54
CA ALA A 137 3.34 1.96 -11.70
C ALA A 137 4.48 2.92 -12.08
N LEU A 138 4.27 4.23 -12.00
CA LEU A 138 5.34 5.20 -12.24
C LEU A 138 6.44 5.13 -11.15
N MET A 139 6.04 4.89 -9.90
CA MET A 139 6.99 4.70 -8.80
C MET A 139 7.76 3.37 -8.89
N SER A 140 7.16 2.32 -9.43
CA SER A 140 7.86 1.05 -9.64
C SER A 140 8.95 1.14 -10.70
N LEU A 141 8.88 2.15 -11.58
CA LEU A 141 9.90 2.49 -12.59
C LEU A 141 11.04 3.37 -12.03
N ALA A 142 11.08 3.63 -10.72
CA ALA A 142 12.14 4.40 -10.11
C ALA A 142 13.51 3.79 -10.42
N THR A 143 14.47 4.65 -10.79
CA THR A 143 15.85 4.26 -11.14
C THR A 143 16.69 3.93 -9.92
N THR A 144 16.26 4.35 -8.73
CA THR A 144 16.89 4.06 -7.44
C THR A 144 15.88 3.37 -6.55
N ILE A 145 16.30 2.30 -5.89
CA ILE A 145 15.54 1.64 -4.83
C ILE A 145 16.31 1.73 -3.52
N THR A 146 15.57 1.88 -2.42
CA THR A 146 16.15 1.89 -1.07
C THR A 146 15.86 0.56 -0.40
N ILE A 147 16.91 -0.15 -0.02
CA ILE A 147 16.82 -1.39 0.75
C ILE A 147 17.04 -1.05 2.22
N ASN A 148 16.01 -1.25 3.03
CA ASN A 148 16.11 -1.08 4.48
C ASN A 148 16.71 -2.34 5.11
N LYS A 149 17.94 -2.25 5.62
CA LYS A 149 18.57 -3.33 6.38
C LYS A 149 18.48 -3.07 7.88
N PRO A 150 18.02 -4.05 8.69
CA PRO A 150 17.94 -3.89 10.15
C PRO A 150 19.28 -3.56 10.81
N GLU A 151 20.39 -4.06 10.25
CA GLU A 151 21.73 -3.98 10.83
C GLU A 151 22.57 -2.78 10.37
N SER A 152 22.30 -2.26 9.16
CA SER A 152 23.16 -1.26 8.51
C SER A 152 22.41 -0.01 8.04
N GLY A 153 21.10 0.09 8.30
CA GLY A 153 20.27 1.20 7.85
C GLY A 153 19.89 1.14 6.37
N PRO A 154 19.27 2.21 5.83
CA PRO A 154 18.84 2.28 4.44
C PRO A 154 20.04 2.33 3.48
N VAL A 155 20.02 1.50 2.45
CA VAL A 155 21.03 1.50 1.37
C VAL A 155 20.33 1.78 0.06
N SER A 156 20.68 2.90 -0.58
CA SER A 156 20.20 3.27 -1.91
C SER A 156 21.03 2.59 -2.99
N LEU A 157 20.37 1.91 -3.91
CA LEU A 157 20.99 1.19 -5.01
C LEU A 157 20.29 1.53 -6.32
N THR A 158 21.02 1.38 -7.41
CA THR A 158 20.43 1.36 -8.75
C THR A 158 19.36 0.25 -8.81
N SER A 159 18.17 0.62 -9.27
CA SER A 159 17.05 -0.29 -9.43
C SER A 159 17.42 -1.44 -10.38
N PRO A 160 17.01 -2.69 -10.09
CA PRO A 160 17.28 -3.81 -10.98
C PRO A 160 16.75 -3.64 -12.39
N ILE A 161 15.65 -2.89 -12.54
CA ILE A 161 15.06 -2.58 -13.83
C ILE A 161 15.69 -1.34 -14.48
N ALA A 162 16.63 -0.67 -13.81
CA ALA A 162 17.29 0.52 -14.33
C ALA A 162 18.02 0.23 -15.63
N GLY A 163 18.49 -1.00 -15.88
CA GLY A 163 19.08 -1.39 -17.17
C GLY A 163 18.08 -1.36 -18.34
N PHE A 164 16.78 -1.48 -18.06
CA PHE A 164 15.70 -1.29 -19.07
C PHE A 164 15.24 0.16 -19.17
N THR A 165 15.59 1.00 -18.19
CA THR A 165 15.18 2.42 -18.11
C THR A 165 16.36 3.39 -18.13
N SER A 166 17.58 2.91 -18.41
CA SER A 166 18.82 3.70 -18.38
C SER A 166 18.87 4.57 -19.62
N GLN A 167 18.53 5.85 -19.46
CA GLN A 167 18.48 6.82 -20.54
C GLN A 167 18.96 8.20 -20.07
N PRO A 168 19.27 9.10 -21.02
CA PRO A 168 20.01 10.33 -20.76
C PRO A 168 19.38 11.22 -19.68
N PRO A 169 20.19 12.10 -19.06
CA PRO A 169 19.67 13.19 -18.25
C PRO A 169 18.57 13.95 -19.00
N GLY A 170 17.37 14.06 -18.42
CA GLY A 170 16.21 14.71 -19.04
C GLY A 170 15.14 13.77 -19.62
N SER A 171 15.27 12.45 -19.46
CA SER A 171 14.20 11.51 -19.84
C SER A 171 12.92 11.73 -19.02
N TRP A 172 11.75 11.46 -19.61
CA TRP A 172 10.44 11.54 -18.94
C TRP A 172 10.36 10.67 -17.67
N LEU A 173 11.19 9.62 -17.59
CA LEU A 173 11.35 8.74 -16.43
C LEU A 173 11.86 9.48 -15.18
N ALA A 174 12.64 10.56 -15.34
CA ALA A 174 13.06 11.38 -14.20
C ALA A 174 11.87 12.05 -13.51
N ALA A 175 10.80 12.35 -14.26
CA ALA A 175 9.55 12.88 -13.73
C ALA A 175 8.55 11.80 -13.30
N ALA A 176 8.79 10.52 -13.61
CA ALA A 176 7.86 9.44 -13.32
C ALA A 176 7.63 9.27 -11.82
N THR A 177 8.70 9.16 -11.01
CA THR A 177 8.59 9.03 -9.55
C THR A 177 7.84 10.19 -8.90
N PRO A 178 8.22 11.48 -9.08
CA PRO A 178 7.49 12.58 -8.44
C PRO A 178 6.05 12.70 -8.94
N LEU A 179 5.79 12.47 -10.24
CA LEU A 179 4.43 12.44 -10.77
C LEU A 179 3.62 11.31 -10.13
N GLY A 180 4.23 10.14 -9.95
CA GLY A 180 3.60 8.99 -9.32
C GLY A 180 3.19 9.26 -7.87
N VAL A 181 4.07 9.91 -7.10
CA VAL A 181 3.77 10.38 -5.74
C VAL A 181 2.59 11.35 -5.75
N VAL A 182 2.62 12.37 -6.60
CA VAL A 182 1.55 13.38 -6.69
C VAL A 182 0.20 12.72 -7.05
N LEU A 183 0.18 11.81 -8.02
CA LEU A 183 -1.03 11.09 -8.41
C LEU A 183 -1.58 10.23 -7.27
N LEU A 184 -0.72 9.49 -6.58
CA LEU A 184 -1.14 8.63 -5.47
C LEU A 184 -1.66 9.45 -4.30
N LEU A 185 -0.94 10.50 -3.88
CA LEU A 185 -1.38 11.36 -2.78
C LEU A 185 -2.67 12.12 -3.15
N GLY A 186 -2.76 12.64 -4.37
CA GLY A 186 -3.95 13.34 -4.85
C GLY A 186 -5.19 12.45 -4.86
N THR A 187 -5.06 11.19 -5.29
CA THR A 187 -6.17 10.23 -5.28
C THR A 187 -6.54 9.76 -3.87
N LEU A 188 -5.57 9.61 -2.97
CA LEU A 188 -5.78 9.37 -1.53
C LEU A 188 -6.58 10.50 -0.87
N VAL A 189 -6.18 11.76 -1.11
CA VAL A 189 -6.87 12.94 -0.58
C VAL A 189 -8.27 13.07 -1.17
N GLY A 190 -8.40 12.90 -2.48
CA GLY A 190 -9.70 12.94 -3.17
C GLY A 190 -10.65 11.84 -2.69
N GLY A 191 -10.15 10.62 -2.50
CA GLY A 191 -10.90 9.50 -1.95
C GLY A 191 -11.38 9.75 -0.51
N ALA A 192 -10.48 10.23 0.36
CA ALA A 192 -10.82 10.58 1.73
C ALA A 192 -11.84 11.73 1.81
N ALA A 193 -11.66 12.78 1.01
CA ALA A 193 -12.61 13.89 0.92
C ALA A 193 -14.00 13.42 0.48
N SER A 194 -14.07 12.56 -0.55
CA SER A 194 -15.32 11.94 -1.01
C SER A 194 -16.03 11.16 0.11
N MET A 195 -15.27 10.38 0.88
CA MET A 195 -15.79 9.62 2.03
C MET A 195 -16.32 10.54 3.15
N VAL A 196 -15.61 11.63 3.46
CA VAL A 196 -16.06 12.62 4.45
C VAL A 196 -17.34 13.32 3.99
N VAL A 197 -17.42 13.75 2.73
CA VAL A 197 -18.63 14.37 2.17
C VAL A 197 -19.81 13.41 2.24
N ARG A 198 -19.59 12.13 1.94
CA ARG A 198 -20.62 11.09 2.01
C ARG A 198 -21.09 10.85 3.45
N MET A 199 -20.17 10.75 4.39
CA MET A 199 -20.48 10.62 5.82
C MET A 199 -21.30 11.80 6.35
N ARG A 200 -21.00 13.03 5.89
CA ARG A 200 -21.76 14.24 6.28
C ARG A 200 -23.18 14.25 5.71
N ARG A 201 -23.39 13.60 4.56
CA ARG A 201 -24.72 13.47 3.92
C ARG A 201 -25.54 12.29 4.47
N ALA A 202 -24.90 11.28 5.07
CA ALA A 202 -25.58 10.13 5.66
C ALA A 202 -26.36 10.53 6.92
N GLN A 203 -27.50 9.89 7.16
CA GLN A 203 -28.37 10.13 8.32
C GLN A 203 -28.55 8.84 9.16
N GLY A 204 -28.86 9.02 10.45
CA GLY A 204 -29.17 7.90 11.35
C GLY A 204 -28.04 6.89 11.55
N LEU A 205 -28.38 5.60 11.50
CA LEU A 205 -27.48 4.47 11.80
C LEU A 205 -26.31 4.37 10.79
N GLU A 206 -26.54 4.74 9.53
CA GLU A 206 -25.53 4.68 8.47
C GLU A 206 -24.35 5.63 8.77
N ARG A 207 -24.64 6.80 9.33
CA ARG A 207 -23.60 7.76 9.73
C ARG A 207 -22.72 7.21 10.86
N GLN A 208 -23.29 6.47 11.81
CA GLN A 208 -22.52 5.85 12.90
C GLN A 208 -21.61 4.72 12.38
N GLN A 209 -22.09 3.91 11.43
CA GLN A 209 -21.27 2.86 10.80
C GLN A 209 -20.12 3.43 9.96
N LEU A 210 -20.39 4.51 9.22
CA LEU A 210 -19.39 5.21 8.41
C LEU A 210 -18.32 5.89 9.26
N ARG A 211 -18.66 6.37 10.46
CA ARG A 211 -17.80 7.23 11.28
C ARG A 211 -16.41 6.64 11.51
N TRP A 212 -16.35 5.38 11.94
CA TRP A 212 -15.09 4.74 12.30
C TRP A 212 -14.23 4.45 11.08
N LEU A 213 -14.84 3.95 10.00
CA LEU A 213 -14.12 3.69 8.75
C LEU A 213 -13.58 4.98 8.13
N VAL A 214 -14.40 6.04 8.09
CA VAL A 214 -13.99 7.34 7.54
C VAL A 214 -12.88 7.95 8.40
N ALA A 215 -12.97 7.86 9.73
CA ALA A 215 -11.91 8.33 10.62
C ALA A 215 -10.60 7.58 10.38
N ALA A 216 -10.64 6.25 10.28
CA ALA A 216 -9.50 5.40 9.99
C ALA A 216 -8.84 5.74 8.63
N LEU A 217 -9.63 5.82 7.56
CA LEU A 217 -9.14 6.15 6.22
C LEU A 217 -8.59 7.57 6.12
N VAL A 218 -9.23 8.54 6.78
CA VAL A 218 -8.73 9.92 6.85
C VAL A 218 -7.43 9.99 7.65
N ALA A 219 -7.33 9.27 8.77
CA ALA A 219 -6.10 9.21 9.56
C ALA A 219 -4.93 8.65 8.74
N VAL A 220 -5.16 7.55 8.00
CA VAL A 220 -4.17 7.00 7.05
C VAL A 220 -3.78 8.04 6.00
N THR A 221 -4.75 8.69 5.34
CA THR A 221 -4.47 9.70 4.32
C THR A 221 -3.66 10.88 4.87
N VAL A 222 -4.11 11.49 5.97
CA VAL A 222 -3.42 12.63 6.59
C VAL A 222 -2.00 12.26 6.93
N THR A 223 -1.83 11.07 7.50
CA THR A 223 -0.53 10.63 7.93
C THR A 223 0.43 10.40 6.78
N VAL A 224 -0.02 9.70 5.73
CA VAL A 224 0.81 9.44 4.55
C VAL A 224 1.20 10.76 3.89
N VAL A 225 0.26 11.71 3.77
CA VAL A 225 0.53 13.03 3.19
C VAL A 225 1.53 13.81 4.05
N VAL A 226 1.30 13.90 5.36
CA VAL A 226 2.18 14.65 6.28
C VAL A 226 3.57 14.01 6.32
N GLY A 227 3.67 12.69 6.42
CA GLY A 227 4.94 11.97 6.40
C GLY A 227 5.71 12.21 5.10
N THR A 228 5.04 12.05 3.95
CA THR A 228 5.70 12.19 2.64
C THR A 228 6.14 13.64 2.37
N VAL A 229 5.27 14.62 2.65
CA VAL A 229 5.57 16.05 2.45
C VAL A 229 6.61 16.53 3.47
N GLY A 230 6.52 16.05 4.71
CA GLY A 230 7.50 16.31 5.77
C GLY A 230 8.89 15.81 5.38
N SER A 231 9.03 14.54 4.98
CA SER A 231 10.30 13.99 4.50
C SER A 231 10.85 14.76 3.30
N ALA A 232 9.99 15.19 2.37
CA ALA A 232 10.42 15.97 1.20
C ALA A 232 10.90 17.39 1.53
N THR A 233 10.42 17.99 2.62
CA THR A 233 10.71 19.39 2.98
C THR A 233 11.77 19.54 4.07
N LEU A 234 11.81 18.60 5.02
CA LEU A 234 12.67 18.63 6.20
C LEU A 234 13.78 17.56 6.15
N GLY A 235 13.79 16.69 5.14
CA GLY A 235 14.68 15.52 5.04
C GLY A 235 14.31 14.42 6.03
N ASP A 236 15.16 13.38 6.15
CA ASP A 236 14.97 12.25 7.08
C ASP A 236 15.19 12.63 8.57
N THR A 237 15.12 13.92 8.90
CA THR A 237 15.28 14.44 10.27
C THR A 237 14.01 14.30 11.11
N LEU A 238 12.91 13.79 10.52
CA LEU A 238 11.69 13.52 11.25
C LEU A 238 11.97 12.43 12.31
N PRO A 239 11.79 12.71 13.61
CA PRO A 239 12.00 11.71 14.65
C PRO A 239 11.07 10.52 14.41
N ASP A 240 11.47 9.30 14.78
CA ASP A 240 10.65 8.08 14.69
C ASP A 240 9.24 8.24 15.31
N ILE A 241 9.09 9.21 16.22
CA ILE A 241 7.82 9.65 16.83
C ILE A 241 6.81 10.18 15.78
N ALA A 242 7.27 10.80 14.69
CA ALA A 242 6.42 11.22 13.57
C ALA A 242 5.80 10.04 12.81
N LEU A 243 6.35 8.83 12.96
CA LEU A 243 5.80 7.58 12.43
C LEU A 243 4.85 6.86 13.42
N LEU A 244 4.67 7.35 14.64
CA LEU A 244 3.69 6.79 15.58
C LEU A 244 2.24 7.04 15.16
N PRO A 245 1.82 8.25 14.72
CA PRO A 245 0.49 8.46 14.17
C PRO A 245 0.12 7.49 13.03
N PRO A 246 1.02 7.15 12.07
CA PRO A 246 0.72 6.13 11.06
C PRO A 246 0.55 4.75 11.65
N ILE A 247 1.47 4.32 12.51
CA ILE A 247 1.40 2.99 13.12
C ILE A 247 0.09 2.85 13.91
N ILE A 248 -0.28 3.88 14.68
CA ILE A 248 -1.54 3.91 15.42
C ILE A 248 -2.72 3.93 14.45
N ALA A 249 -2.69 4.77 13.41
CA ALA A 249 -3.78 4.84 12.42
C ALA A 249 -3.95 3.50 11.70
N PHE A 250 -2.88 2.85 11.27
CA PHE A 250 -2.91 1.55 10.60
C PHE A 250 -3.43 0.45 11.52
N VAL A 251 -2.99 0.41 12.79
CA VAL A 251 -3.46 -0.56 13.78
C VAL A 251 -4.91 -0.30 14.20
N CYS A 252 -5.34 0.96 14.21
CA CYS A 252 -6.71 1.36 14.55
C CYS A 252 -7.68 1.29 13.37
N VAL A 253 -7.24 0.92 12.17
CA VAL A 253 -8.15 0.56 11.06
C VAL A 253 -8.54 -0.91 11.27
N PRO A 254 -9.78 -1.22 11.73
CA PRO A 254 -10.27 -2.59 11.79
C PRO A 254 -10.50 -3.19 10.41
#